data_AF-A0A0J7YLV8-F1
#
_entry.id   AF-A0A0J7YLV8-F1
#
_cell.length_a   1.000
_cell.length_b   1.000
_cell.length_c   1.000
_cell.angle_alpha   90.00
_cell.angle_beta   90.00
_cell.angle_gamma   90.00
#
_symmetry.space_group_name_H-M   'P 1'
#
loop_
_entity.id
_entity.type
_entity.pdbx_description
1 polymer ?
#
loop_
_entity_poly.entity_id
_entity_poly.type
_entity_poly.pdbx_seq_one_letter_code
_entity_poly.pdbx_strand_id
1 'polypeptide(L)'
;MVSMEDYKRLREEIHRLLTEGENLMDDDEFLLDLISCSNDSKDVLELVRALKEEGNVLYKQRKFEDALEKYGYAGLVLARYEFVEKSDMGACFELAICVLLNSAACFGKKNEFENVGRICSIILEFEPSNLKALFRRALAALELGRSIWAYWDLLLAVEVDPNNREVASKLEEVKSSLRKEESIKRSQSVVPLGLGSSLSPPRKNTKGSLKQEAGIEHKDMQRKVSSSGATDKRNHDGL
;
A
#
# COMPACT_ATOMS: atom_id res chain seq x y z
N MET A 1 -4.53 19.63 -2.74
CA MET A 1 -5.62 19.63 -3.76
C MET A 1 -5.29 18.54 -4.75
N VAL A 2 -6.23 17.64 -5.03
CA VAL A 2 -6.06 16.54 -5.99
C VAL A 2 -5.89 17.12 -7.40
N SER A 3 -4.94 16.60 -8.18
CA SER A 3 -4.77 16.96 -9.60
C SER A 3 -5.89 16.35 -10.44
N MET A 4 -6.29 17.01 -11.53
CA MET A 4 -7.24 16.40 -12.49
C MET A 4 -6.71 15.09 -13.06
N GLU A 5 -5.39 14.98 -13.22
CA GLU A 5 -4.72 13.76 -13.69
C GLU A 5 -4.87 12.61 -12.67
N ASP A 6 -4.55 12.88 -11.40
CA ASP A 6 -4.68 11.89 -10.33
C ASP A 6 -6.14 11.45 -10.13
N TYR A 7 -7.09 12.38 -10.27
CA TYR A 7 -8.51 12.08 -10.23
C TYR A 7 -8.94 11.12 -11.35
N LYS A 8 -8.57 11.42 -12.60
CA LYS A 8 -8.88 10.54 -13.75
C LYS A 8 -8.25 9.17 -13.60
N ARG A 9 -6.98 9.13 -13.18
CA ARG A 9 -6.25 7.87 -12.97
C ARG A 9 -6.87 7.04 -11.86
N LEU A 10 -7.26 7.64 -10.73
CA LEU A 10 -7.95 6.92 -9.65
C LEU A 10 -9.28 6.33 -10.13
N ARG A 11 -10.05 7.11 -10.88
CA ARG A 11 -11.33 6.68 -11.47
C ARG A 11 -11.15 5.44 -12.36
N GLU A 12 -10.12 5.46 -13.22
CA GLU A 12 -9.79 4.33 -14.10
C GLU A 12 -9.35 3.08 -13.32
N GLU A 13 -8.51 3.23 -12.30
CA GLU A 13 -8.07 2.10 -11.46
C GLU A 13 -9.24 1.48 -10.66
N ILE A 14 -10.18 2.30 -10.16
CA ILE A 14 -11.39 1.80 -9.49
C ILE A 14 -12.28 1.05 -10.48
N HIS A 15 -12.49 1.61 -11.67
CA HIS A 15 -13.26 0.94 -12.72
C HIS A 15 -12.65 -0.42 -13.02
N ARG A 16 -11.34 -0.45 -13.32
CA ARG A 16 -10.61 -1.68 -13.64
C ARG A 16 -10.75 -2.72 -12.54
N LEU A 17 -10.47 -2.34 -11.29
CA LEU A 17 -10.56 -3.23 -10.12
C LEU A 17 -11.94 -3.88 -9.98
N LEU A 18 -13.01 -3.12 -10.22
CA LEU A 18 -14.39 -3.59 -9.99
C LEU A 18 -14.99 -4.32 -11.18
N THR A 19 -14.50 -4.09 -12.40
CA THR A 19 -15.01 -4.77 -13.61
C THR A 19 -14.23 -6.03 -14.00
N GLU A 20 -12.99 -6.20 -13.54
CA GLU A 20 -12.17 -7.37 -13.88
C GLU A 20 -12.50 -8.63 -13.05
N GLY A 21 -13.39 -8.53 -12.06
CA GLY A 21 -13.56 -9.54 -10.99
C GLY A 21 -14.70 -10.55 -11.16
N GLU A 22 -15.93 -10.15 -11.47
CA GLU A 22 -17.12 -11.00 -11.68
C GLU A 22 -18.32 -10.11 -12.07
N ASN A 23 -19.29 -10.68 -12.78
CA ASN A 23 -20.45 -10.03 -13.43
C ASN A 23 -21.15 -8.96 -12.55
N LEU A 24 -21.09 -7.69 -12.96
CA LEU A 24 -22.21 -6.78 -12.68
C LEU A 24 -23.47 -7.44 -13.25
N MET A 25 -24.56 -7.48 -12.49
CA MET A 25 -25.84 -7.90 -13.07
C MET A 25 -26.28 -6.84 -14.09
N ASP A 26 -26.84 -7.26 -15.22
CA ASP A 26 -27.22 -6.35 -16.32
C ASP A 26 -28.14 -5.20 -15.86
N ASP A 27 -28.96 -5.44 -14.84
CA ASP A 27 -29.86 -4.46 -14.23
C ASP A 27 -29.10 -3.33 -13.49
N ASP A 28 -27.90 -3.61 -12.98
CA ASP A 28 -27.04 -2.64 -12.30
C ASP A 28 -26.34 -1.71 -13.29
N GLU A 29 -26.06 -2.19 -14.50
CA GLU A 29 -25.46 -1.37 -15.54
C GLU A 29 -26.39 -0.24 -15.98
N PHE A 30 -27.69 -0.52 -16.10
CA PHE A 30 -28.69 0.50 -16.40
C PHE A 30 -28.79 1.56 -15.30
N LEU A 31 -28.79 1.14 -14.03
CA LEU A 31 -28.82 2.07 -12.90
C LEU A 31 -27.57 2.96 -12.88
N LEU A 32 -26.39 2.37 -13.12
CA LEU A 32 -25.13 3.09 -13.18
C LEU A 32 -25.08 4.09 -14.35
N ASP A 33 -25.64 3.74 -15.51
CA ASP A 33 -25.74 4.64 -16.66
C ASP A 33 -26.68 5.83 -16.37
N LEU A 34 -27.81 5.56 -15.72
CA LEU A 34 -28.75 6.60 -15.28
C LEU A 34 -28.10 7.56 -14.28
N ILE A 35 -27.34 7.04 -13.31
CA ILE A 35 -26.59 7.85 -12.33
C ILE A 35 -25.49 8.66 -13.02
N SER A 36 -24.80 8.08 -14.01
CA SER A 36 -23.76 8.76 -14.78
C SER A 36 -24.30 9.96 -15.56
N CYS A 37 -25.59 9.97 -15.89
CA CYS A 37 -26.27 11.07 -16.57
C CYS A 37 -26.89 12.10 -15.61
N SER A 38 -26.69 11.98 -14.30
CA SER A 38 -27.24 12.93 -13.31
C SER A 38 -26.65 14.33 -13.49
N ASN A 39 -27.50 15.35 -13.45
CA ASN A 39 -27.05 16.75 -13.52
C ASN A 39 -26.64 17.33 -12.15
N ASP A 40 -26.84 16.60 -11.04
CA ASP A 40 -26.50 17.07 -9.70
C ASP A 40 -25.39 16.20 -9.07
N SER A 41 -24.18 16.74 -9.02
CA SER A 41 -23.01 16.10 -8.42
C SER A 41 -23.16 15.87 -6.92
N LYS A 42 -23.94 16.72 -6.23
CA LYS A 42 -24.14 16.59 -4.77
C LYS A 42 -25.00 15.39 -4.45
N ASP A 43 -26.07 15.16 -5.22
CA ASP A 43 -26.92 13.99 -5.07
C ASP A 43 -26.13 12.69 -5.32
N VAL A 44 -25.22 12.70 -6.29
CA VAL A 44 -24.33 11.57 -6.55
C VAL A 44 -23.38 11.33 -5.37
N LEU A 45 -22.76 12.38 -4.82
CA LEU A 45 -21.90 12.25 -3.63
C LEU A 45 -22.69 11.76 -2.41
N GLU A 46 -23.94 12.19 -2.24
CA GLU A 46 -24.79 11.75 -1.14
C GLU A 46 -25.20 10.28 -1.30
N LEU A 47 -25.53 9.84 -2.52
CA LEU A 47 -25.78 8.43 -2.81
C LEU A 47 -24.56 7.55 -2.46
N VAL A 48 -23.36 7.97 -2.84
CA VAL A 48 -22.12 7.27 -2.49
C VAL A 48 -21.92 7.21 -0.97
N ARG A 49 -22.22 8.30 -0.25
CA ARG A 49 -22.15 8.34 1.21
C ARG A 49 -23.13 7.35 1.85
N ALA A 50 -24.36 7.28 1.35
CA ALA A 50 -25.37 6.35 1.81
C ALA A 50 -24.95 4.89 1.60
N LEU A 51 -24.51 4.54 0.38
CA LEU A 51 -24.01 3.20 0.06
C LEU A 51 -22.83 2.79 0.96
N LYS A 52 -21.88 3.71 1.17
CA LYS A 52 -20.76 3.47 2.09
C LYS A 52 -21.24 3.22 3.52
N GLU A 53 -22.23 3.96 4.02
CA GLU A 53 -22.73 3.77 5.38
C GLU A 53 -23.55 2.48 5.52
N GLU A 54 -24.34 2.10 4.51
CA GLU A 54 -24.98 0.78 4.44
C GLU A 54 -23.93 -0.34 4.52
N GLY A 55 -22.85 -0.24 3.74
CA GLY A 55 -21.71 -1.15 3.82
C GLY A 55 -21.06 -1.17 5.21
N ASN A 56 -20.93 -0.03 5.88
CA ASN A 56 -20.38 0.05 7.24
C ASN A 56 -21.28 -0.69 8.25
N VAL A 57 -22.60 -0.56 8.11
CA VAL A 57 -23.58 -1.28 8.94
C VAL A 57 -23.46 -2.78 8.73
N LEU A 58 -23.40 -3.25 7.47
CA LEU A 58 -23.24 -4.67 7.14
C LEU A 58 -21.90 -5.23 7.63
N TYR A 59 -20.82 -4.46 7.51
CA TYR A 59 -19.50 -4.82 8.06
C TYR A 59 -19.55 -5.05 9.56
N LYS A 60 -20.20 -4.16 10.32
CA LYS A 60 -20.39 -4.29 11.78
C LYS A 60 -21.21 -5.54 12.13
N GLN A 61 -22.14 -5.94 11.26
CA GLN A 61 -22.92 -7.18 11.37
C GLN A 61 -22.16 -8.43 10.92
N ARG A 62 -20.89 -8.29 10.47
CA ARG A 62 -20.06 -9.38 9.91
C ARG A 62 -20.60 -9.99 8.61
N LYS A 63 -21.45 -9.26 7.89
CA LYS A 63 -21.93 -9.62 6.55
C LYS A 63 -21.00 -9.01 5.51
N PHE A 64 -19.88 -9.68 5.25
CA PHE A 64 -18.78 -9.08 4.49
C PHE A 64 -19.05 -9.05 2.98
N GLU A 65 -19.75 -10.05 2.47
CA GLU A 65 -20.18 -10.14 1.07
C GLU A 65 -21.17 -9.01 0.74
N ASP A 66 -22.25 -8.89 1.52
CA ASP A 66 -23.23 -7.80 1.35
C ASP A 66 -22.56 -6.42 1.52
N ALA A 67 -21.60 -6.29 2.45
CA ALA A 67 -20.85 -5.05 2.61
C ALA A 67 -20.01 -4.73 1.37
N LEU A 68 -19.33 -5.73 0.81
CA LEU A 68 -18.53 -5.60 -0.42
C LEU A 68 -19.40 -5.22 -1.61
N GLU A 69 -20.60 -5.76 -1.73
CA GLU A 69 -21.57 -5.38 -2.75
C GLU A 69 -21.87 -3.87 -2.69
N LYS A 70 -22.20 -3.36 -1.49
CA LYS A 70 -22.46 -1.93 -1.27
C LYS A 70 -21.26 -1.03 -1.56
N TYR A 71 -20.06 -1.44 -1.13
CA TYR A 71 -18.84 -0.71 -1.47
C TYR A 71 -18.51 -0.79 -2.97
N GLY A 72 -18.82 -1.90 -3.62
CA GLY A 72 -18.69 -2.09 -5.06
C GLY A 72 -19.54 -1.10 -5.84
N TYR A 73 -20.84 -1.00 -5.52
CA TYR A 73 -21.72 0.00 -6.12
C TYR A 73 -21.23 1.43 -5.88
N ALA A 74 -20.82 1.76 -4.65
CA ALA A 74 -20.25 3.07 -4.34
C ALA A 74 -19.03 3.39 -5.21
N GLY A 75 -18.12 2.41 -5.37
CA GLY A 75 -16.94 2.53 -6.22
C GLY A 75 -17.28 2.70 -7.71
N LEU A 76 -18.26 1.94 -8.22
CA LEU A 76 -18.70 2.03 -9.61
C LEU A 76 -19.32 3.40 -9.93
N VAL A 77 -20.14 3.94 -9.02
CA VAL A 77 -20.71 5.29 -9.17
C VAL A 77 -19.59 6.34 -9.24
N LEU A 78 -18.63 6.28 -8.31
CA LEU A 78 -17.45 7.17 -8.31
C LEU A 78 -16.58 7.00 -9.57
N ALA A 79 -16.51 5.79 -10.10
CA ALA A 79 -15.75 5.47 -11.29
C ALA A 79 -16.45 5.88 -12.60
N ARG A 80 -17.78 6.01 -12.62
CA ARG A 80 -18.53 6.34 -13.85
C ARG A 80 -18.89 7.81 -13.93
N TYR A 81 -19.32 8.43 -12.83
CA TYR A 81 -19.71 9.83 -12.82
C TYR A 81 -18.52 10.78 -12.99
N GLU A 82 -18.62 11.73 -13.91
CA GLU A 82 -17.57 12.72 -14.14
C GLU A 82 -17.87 14.03 -13.40
N PHE A 83 -17.20 14.22 -12.26
CA PHE A 83 -17.25 15.47 -11.51
C PHE A 83 -16.48 16.59 -12.23
N VAL A 84 -17.15 17.72 -12.48
CA VAL A 84 -16.57 18.89 -13.18
C VAL A 84 -16.07 19.96 -12.20
N GLU A 85 -16.71 20.11 -11.04
CA GLU A 85 -16.29 21.08 -10.03
C GLU A 85 -15.13 20.54 -9.18
N LYS A 86 -14.12 21.38 -8.95
CA LYS A 86 -12.91 20.97 -8.23
C LYS A 86 -13.17 20.58 -6.77
N SER A 87 -14.16 21.20 -6.12
CA SER A 87 -14.62 20.82 -4.78
C SER A 87 -15.17 19.40 -4.76
N ASP A 88 -15.97 19.06 -5.77
CA ASP A 88 -16.66 17.78 -5.85
C ASP A 88 -15.69 16.66 -6.24
N MET A 89 -14.73 16.95 -7.12
CA MET A 89 -13.62 16.02 -7.39
C MET A 89 -12.84 15.68 -6.13
N GLY A 90 -12.58 16.68 -5.26
CA GLY A 90 -11.92 16.46 -3.98
C GLY A 90 -12.74 15.56 -3.07
N ALA A 91 -14.04 15.82 -2.94
CA ALA A 91 -14.95 14.99 -2.15
C ALA A 91 -15.09 13.57 -2.72
N CYS A 92 -15.15 13.42 -4.04
CA CYS A 92 -15.16 12.14 -4.75
C CYS A 92 -13.89 11.34 -4.42
N PHE A 93 -12.71 11.97 -4.56
CA PHE A 93 -11.43 11.34 -4.24
C PHE A 93 -11.37 10.85 -2.78
N GLU A 94 -11.73 11.71 -1.82
CA GLU A 94 -11.75 11.32 -0.39
C GLU A 94 -12.72 10.15 -0.12
N LEU A 95 -13.90 10.17 -0.74
CA LEU A 95 -14.87 9.08 -0.62
C LEU A 95 -14.36 7.80 -1.26
N ALA A 96 -13.73 7.87 -2.42
CA ALA A 96 -13.13 6.73 -3.11
C ALA A 96 -12.08 6.03 -2.23
N ILE A 97 -11.16 6.78 -1.63
CA ILE A 97 -10.17 6.23 -0.69
C ILE A 97 -10.86 5.56 0.51
N CYS A 98 -11.91 6.18 1.06
CA CYS A 98 -12.69 5.57 2.16
C CYS A 98 -13.35 4.25 1.75
N VAL A 99 -14.00 4.22 0.59
CA VAL A 99 -14.68 3.03 0.05
C VAL A 99 -13.67 1.91 -0.18
N LEU A 100 -12.55 2.20 -0.85
CA LEU A 100 -11.48 1.23 -1.09
C LEU A 100 -10.89 0.68 0.22
N LEU A 101 -10.60 1.55 1.20
CA LEU A 101 -10.16 1.10 2.51
C LEU A 101 -11.19 0.15 3.15
N ASN A 102 -12.47 0.46 3.08
CA ASN A 102 -13.49 -0.39 3.66
C ASN A 102 -13.61 -1.75 2.92
N SER A 103 -13.51 -1.76 1.60
CA SER A 103 -13.44 -3.00 0.80
C SER A 103 -12.23 -3.86 1.19
N ALA A 104 -11.04 -3.26 1.32
CA ALA A 104 -9.84 -3.96 1.79
C ALA A 104 -10.02 -4.55 3.20
N ALA A 105 -10.75 -3.86 4.09
CA ALA A 105 -11.07 -4.38 5.40
C ALA A 105 -11.99 -5.62 5.34
N CYS A 106 -12.94 -5.66 4.40
CA CYS A 106 -13.83 -6.81 4.17
C CYS A 106 -13.06 -8.00 3.60
N PHE A 107 -12.28 -7.79 2.54
CA PHE A 107 -11.44 -8.84 1.96
C PHE A 107 -10.47 -9.43 2.99
N GLY A 108 -9.90 -8.59 3.86
CA GLY A 108 -9.07 -9.06 4.97
C GLY A 108 -9.82 -9.94 5.97
N LYS A 109 -11.12 -9.71 6.21
CA LYS A 109 -11.97 -10.60 7.04
C LYS A 109 -12.36 -11.90 6.35
N LYS A 110 -12.37 -11.89 5.02
CA LYS A 110 -12.59 -13.08 4.17
C LYS A 110 -11.31 -13.86 3.86
N ASN A 111 -10.15 -13.41 4.36
CA ASN A 111 -8.83 -13.98 4.05
C ASN A 111 -8.46 -13.92 2.55
N GLU A 112 -9.04 -12.99 1.80
CA GLU A 112 -8.74 -12.76 0.39
C GLU A 112 -7.59 -11.76 0.24
N PHE A 113 -6.40 -12.16 0.67
CA PHE A 113 -5.26 -11.25 0.85
C PHE A 113 -4.70 -10.66 -0.45
N GLU A 114 -4.87 -11.33 -1.59
CA GLU A 114 -4.49 -10.75 -2.89
C GLU A 114 -5.34 -9.52 -3.23
N ASN A 115 -6.64 -9.56 -2.94
CA ASN A 115 -7.54 -8.42 -3.15
C ASN A 115 -7.18 -7.26 -2.22
N VAL A 116 -6.84 -7.56 -0.95
CA VAL A 116 -6.31 -6.54 -0.02
C VAL A 116 -5.05 -5.88 -0.58
N GLY A 117 -4.11 -6.68 -1.09
CA GLY A 117 -2.86 -6.19 -1.67
C GLY A 117 -3.07 -5.28 -2.88
N ARG A 118 -3.95 -5.67 -3.82
CA ARG A 118 -4.31 -4.85 -5.00
C ARG A 118 -4.92 -3.53 -4.60
N ILE A 119 -5.97 -3.55 -3.76
CA ILE A 119 -6.68 -2.35 -3.31
C ILE A 119 -5.76 -1.39 -2.57
N CYS A 120 -4.98 -1.89 -1.61
CA CYS A 120 -4.07 -1.05 -0.86
C CYS A 120 -2.96 -0.47 -1.75
N SER A 121 -2.54 -1.18 -2.80
CA SER A 121 -1.56 -0.66 -3.75
C SER A 121 -2.13 0.50 -4.57
N ILE A 122 -3.39 0.42 -5.00
CA ILE A 122 -4.09 1.55 -5.64
C ILE A 122 -4.12 2.75 -4.70
N ILE A 123 -4.56 2.57 -3.44
CA ILE A 123 -4.60 3.67 -2.46
C ILE A 123 -3.22 4.33 -2.29
N LEU A 124 -2.17 3.52 -2.15
CA LEU A 124 -0.81 4.00 -1.90
C LEU A 124 -0.15 4.67 -3.11
N GLU A 125 -0.70 4.49 -4.30
CA GLU A 125 -0.29 5.24 -5.49
C GLU A 125 -0.66 6.73 -5.36
N PHE A 126 -1.81 7.03 -4.76
CA PHE A 126 -2.31 8.39 -4.61
C PHE A 126 -2.08 8.98 -3.21
N GLU A 127 -2.10 8.14 -2.18
CA GLU A 127 -1.78 8.51 -0.80
C GLU A 127 -0.65 7.61 -0.24
N PRO A 128 0.62 7.84 -0.64
CA PRO A 128 1.75 7.00 -0.23
C PRO A 128 1.96 6.90 1.28
N SER A 129 1.49 7.90 2.02
CA SER A 129 1.56 7.97 3.48
C SER A 129 0.28 7.50 4.18
N ASN A 130 -0.64 6.83 3.48
CA ASN A 130 -1.86 6.30 4.09
C ASN A 130 -1.52 5.13 5.03
N LEU A 131 -1.48 5.41 6.33
CA LEU A 131 -1.08 4.44 7.35
C LEU A 131 -1.95 3.17 7.35
N LYS A 132 -3.26 3.31 7.12
CA LYS A 132 -4.18 2.16 7.09
C LYS A 132 -3.90 1.24 5.91
N ALA A 133 -3.62 1.81 4.73
CA ALA A 133 -3.29 1.04 3.55
C ALA A 133 -1.92 0.35 3.66
N LEU A 134 -0.89 1.07 4.14
CA LEU A 134 0.44 0.49 4.42
C LEU A 134 0.33 -0.69 5.37
N PHE A 135 -0.34 -0.49 6.49
CA PHE A 135 -0.45 -1.54 7.51
C PHE A 135 -1.24 -2.75 7.02
N ARG A 136 -2.37 -2.55 6.32
CA ARG A 136 -3.18 -3.65 5.78
C ARG A 136 -2.46 -4.42 4.66
N ARG A 137 -1.75 -3.72 3.77
CA ARG A 137 -0.95 -4.36 2.73
C ARG A 137 0.18 -5.19 3.32
N ALA A 138 0.82 -4.68 4.38
CA ALA A 138 1.83 -5.44 5.11
C ALA A 138 1.25 -6.72 5.73
N LEU A 139 0.11 -6.63 6.42
CA LEU A 139 -0.54 -7.80 7.00
C LEU A 139 -0.93 -8.82 5.92
N ALA A 140 -1.53 -8.39 4.82
CA ALA A 140 -1.85 -9.26 3.69
C ALA A 140 -0.61 -9.91 3.08
N ALA A 141 0.50 -9.17 2.95
CA ALA A 141 1.76 -9.72 2.49
C ALA A 141 2.31 -10.80 3.43
N LEU A 142 2.17 -10.66 4.75
CA LEU A 142 2.57 -11.70 5.70
C LEU A 142 1.76 -12.97 5.53
N GLU A 143 0.44 -12.86 5.38
CA GLU A 143 -0.45 -14.01 5.17
C GLU A 143 -0.14 -14.73 3.84
N LEU A 144 0.37 -14.00 2.84
CA LEU A 144 0.84 -14.55 1.56
C LEU A 144 2.29 -15.06 1.59
N GLY A 145 2.95 -15.06 2.76
CA GLY A 145 4.36 -15.47 2.91
C GLY A 145 5.38 -14.50 2.30
N ARG A 146 4.96 -13.27 1.99
CA ARG A 146 5.76 -12.20 1.36
C ARG A 146 6.39 -11.29 2.43
N SER A 147 7.12 -11.89 3.38
CA SER A 147 7.66 -11.19 4.58
C SER A 147 8.53 -9.97 4.28
N ILE A 148 9.32 -10.01 3.19
CA ILE A 148 10.18 -8.87 2.80
C ILE A 148 9.33 -7.66 2.37
N TRP A 149 8.23 -7.89 1.65
CA TRP A 149 7.34 -6.82 1.21
C TRP A 149 6.63 -6.18 2.41
N ALA A 150 6.15 -7.01 3.34
CA ALA A 150 5.56 -6.53 4.59
C ALA A 150 6.53 -5.68 5.42
N TYR A 151 7.81 -6.05 5.46
CA TYR A 151 8.84 -5.30 6.16
C TYR A 151 8.97 -3.86 5.64
N TRP A 152 9.01 -3.67 4.32
CA TRP A 152 9.11 -2.34 3.72
C TRP A 152 7.89 -1.48 3.98
N ASP A 153 6.69 -2.04 3.84
CA ASP A 153 5.44 -1.32 4.16
C ASP A 153 5.39 -0.90 5.64
N LEU A 154 5.85 -1.77 6.56
CA LEU A 154 5.90 -1.47 7.99
C LEU A 154 6.97 -0.42 8.35
N LEU A 155 8.10 -0.40 7.65
CA LEU A 155 9.10 0.67 7.82
C LEU A 155 8.49 2.03 7.48
N LEU A 156 7.85 2.14 6.31
CA LEU A 156 7.16 3.37 5.90
C LEU A 156 6.05 3.74 6.89
N ALA A 157 5.29 2.76 7.39
CA ALA A 157 4.24 3.00 8.37
C ALA A 157 4.77 3.59 9.69
N VAL A 158 5.95 3.14 10.16
CA VAL A 158 6.62 3.73 11.34
C VAL A 158 7.10 5.15 11.06
N GLU A 159 7.56 5.46 9.85
CA GLU A 159 7.95 6.82 9.48
C GLU A 159 6.74 7.77 9.47
N VAL A 160 5.58 7.29 9.02
CA VAL A 160 4.31 8.06 9.01
C VAL A 160 3.79 8.30 10.42
N ASP A 161 3.75 7.27 11.28
CA ASP A 161 3.30 7.40 12.67
C ASP A 161 4.24 6.64 13.64
N PRO A 162 5.30 7.30 14.12
CA PRO A 162 6.27 6.68 15.03
C PRO A 162 5.70 6.26 16.39
N ASN A 163 4.54 6.81 16.79
CA ASN A 163 3.92 6.53 18.09
C ASN A 163 2.97 5.33 18.03
N ASN A 164 2.72 4.78 16.84
CA ASN A 164 1.85 3.64 16.67
C ASN A 164 2.51 2.35 17.16
N ARG A 165 2.13 1.94 18.38
CA ARG A 165 2.65 0.73 19.03
C ARG A 165 2.34 -0.56 18.26
N GLU A 166 1.21 -0.62 17.58
CA GLU A 166 0.79 -1.79 16.81
C GLU A 166 1.73 -2.01 15.62
N VAL A 167 1.98 -0.95 14.85
CA VAL A 167 2.90 -0.97 13.71
C VAL A 167 4.33 -1.29 14.17
N ALA A 168 4.81 -0.62 15.23
CA ALA A 168 6.15 -0.85 15.76
C ALA A 168 6.34 -2.30 16.24
N SER A 169 5.36 -2.86 16.96
CA SER A 169 5.38 -4.25 17.41
C SER A 169 5.41 -5.22 16.24
N LYS A 170 4.58 -4.98 15.22
CA LYS A 170 4.52 -5.85 14.04
C LYS A 170 5.82 -5.79 13.22
N LEU A 171 6.45 -4.61 13.10
CA LEU A 171 7.74 -4.46 12.44
C LEU A 171 8.83 -5.29 13.12
N GLU A 172 8.93 -5.25 14.45
CA GLU A 172 9.92 -6.03 15.20
C GLU A 172 9.68 -7.54 15.09
N GLU A 173 8.42 -7.98 15.07
CA GLU A 173 8.04 -9.37 14.80
C GLU A 173 8.58 -9.83 13.44
N VAL A 174 8.28 -9.09 12.38
CA VAL A 174 8.72 -9.41 11.00
C VAL A 174 10.25 -9.40 10.88
N LYS A 175 10.91 -8.39 11.45
CA LYS A 175 12.38 -8.32 11.52
C LYS A 175 12.98 -9.57 12.17
N SER A 176 12.38 -10.04 13.25
CA SER A 176 12.86 -11.22 13.97
C SER A 176 12.69 -12.51 13.15
N SER A 177 11.56 -12.64 12.45
CA SER A 177 11.27 -13.79 11.58
C SER A 177 12.22 -13.87 10.40
N LEU A 178 12.48 -12.74 9.72
CA LEU A 178 13.43 -12.67 8.60
C LEU A 178 14.86 -13.07 9.01
N ARG A 179 15.33 -12.62 10.19
CA ARG A 179 16.65 -13.04 10.72
C ARG A 179 16.73 -14.54 10.97
N LYS A 180 15.66 -15.13 11.52
CA LYS A 180 15.59 -16.58 11.76
C LYS A 180 15.63 -17.34 10.43
N GLU A 181 14.83 -16.93 9.45
CA GLU A 181 14.84 -17.53 8.10
C GLU A 181 16.22 -17.49 7.45
N GLU A 182 16.93 -16.36 7.55
CA GLU A 182 18.28 -16.23 7.00
C GLU A 182 19.29 -17.17 7.70
N SER A 183 19.21 -17.29 9.03
CA SER A 183 20.07 -18.20 9.78
C SER A 183 19.83 -19.68 9.43
N ILE A 184 18.58 -20.07 9.17
CA ILE A 184 18.21 -21.42 8.75
C ILE A 184 18.75 -21.70 7.35
N LYS A 185 18.56 -20.76 6.40
CA LYS A 185 19.11 -20.88 5.03
C LYS A 185 20.63 -21.02 5.03
N ARG A 186 21.33 -20.21 5.83
CA ARG A 186 22.79 -20.34 6.00
C ARG A 186 23.19 -21.70 6.55
N SER A 187 22.50 -22.19 7.59
CA SER A 187 22.81 -23.49 8.20
C SER A 187 22.54 -24.68 7.26
N GLN A 188 21.49 -24.61 6.42
CA GLN A 188 21.19 -25.64 5.42
C GLN A 188 22.16 -25.64 4.23
N SER A 189 22.80 -24.50 3.93
CA SER A 189 23.84 -24.42 2.89
C SER A 189 25.17 -25.08 3.29
N VAL A 190 25.36 -25.40 4.57
CA VAL A 190 26.55 -26.09 5.09
C VAL A 190 26.26 -27.59 5.27
N VAL A 191 25.96 -28.31 4.18
CA VAL A 191 26.01 -29.78 4.18
C VAL A 191 27.46 -30.23 3.96
N PRO A 192 28.10 -30.97 4.89
CA PRO A 192 29.42 -31.53 4.64
C PRO A 192 29.30 -32.68 3.64
N LEU A 193 29.93 -32.59 2.47
CA LEU A 193 30.22 -33.77 1.65
C LEU A 193 31.25 -34.62 2.40
N GLY A 194 30.76 -35.57 3.19
CA GLY A 194 31.56 -36.53 3.94
C GLY A 194 31.28 -37.96 3.48
N LEU A 195 31.76 -38.34 2.29
CA LEU A 195 32.20 -39.72 2.03
C LEU A 195 33.71 -39.69 1.82
N GLY A 196 34.42 -40.41 2.67
CA GLY A 196 35.84 -40.22 2.93
C GLY A 196 36.80 -40.66 1.82
N SER A 197 37.99 -40.07 1.85
CA SER A 197 39.26 -40.79 1.79
C SER A 197 40.38 -39.88 2.32
N SER A 198 41.20 -40.48 3.16
CA SER A 198 42.37 -39.94 3.85
C SER A 198 43.31 -39.14 2.96
N LEU A 199 43.41 -37.82 3.17
CA LEU A 199 44.62 -37.05 2.84
C LEU A 199 44.81 -35.93 3.86
N SER A 200 45.90 -36.03 4.62
CA SER A 200 46.38 -35.01 5.55
C SER A 200 46.69 -33.70 4.81
N PRO A 201 46.42 -32.51 5.37
CA PRO A 201 46.73 -31.26 4.70
C PRO A 201 48.23 -30.93 4.79
N PRO A 202 48.87 -30.43 3.73
CA PRO A 202 50.26 -30.02 3.79
C PRO A 202 50.38 -28.67 4.50
N ARG A 203 51.23 -28.59 5.52
CA ARG A 203 51.76 -27.33 6.04
C ARG A 203 52.87 -26.84 5.13
N LYS A 204 52.84 -25.56 4.73
CA LYS A 204 53.93 -24.59 4.99
C LYS A 204 53.56 -23.16 4.58
N ASN A 205 53.97 -22.26 5.47
CA ASN A 205 53.96 -20.80 5.47
C ASN A 205 54.42 -20.15 4.17
N THR A 206 53.93 -18.94 3.88
CA THR A 206 54.77 -17.71 3.87
C THR A 206 53.94 -16.43 3.89
N LYS A 207 54.59 -15.41 4.46
CA LYS A 207 54.15 -14.05 4.80
C LYS A 207 53.76 -13.21 3.58
N GLY A 208 52.88 -12.22 3.76
CA GLY A 208 52.87 -11.05 2.87
C GLY A 208 51.58 -10.24 2.81
N SER A 209 51.44 -9.30 3.75
CA SER A 209 51.01 -7.90 3.53
C SER A 209 49.58 -7.53 3.09
N LEU A 210 49.16 -6.38 3.67
CA LEU A 210 48.13 -5.41 3.26
C LEU A 210 46.68 -5.76 3.66
N LYS A 211 46.20 -5.26 4.82
CA LYS A 211 45.54 -3.95 5.04
C LYS A 211 44.19 -3.80 4.31
N GLN A 212 43.13 -3.91 5.12
CA GLN A 212 42.04 -2.95 5.30
C GLN A 212 41.49 -2.24 4.04
N GLU A 213 40.23 -2.53 3.71
CA GLU A 213 39.23 -1.52 3.36
C GLU A 213 37.83 -2.15 3.43
N ALA A 214 37.27 -2.16 4.64
CA ALA A 214 35.84 -2.32 4.88
C ALA A 214 35.34 -0.96 5.37
N GLY A 215 34.79 -0.19 4.44
CA GLY A 215 34.25 1.14 4.68
C GLY A 215 33.86 1.73 3.33
N ILE A 216 32.68 2.36 3.29
CA ILE A 216 32.05 3.01 2.14
C ILE A 216 31.13 2.09 1.33
N GLU A 217 29.96 1.75 1.90
CA GLU A 217 28.67 1.74 1.16
C GLU A 217 27.52 2.12 2.11
N HIS A 218 27.69 3.21 2.87
CA HIS A 218 26.62 3.73 3.76
C HIS A 218 26.51 5.26 3.75
N LYS A 219 26.89 5.93 2.65
CA LYS A 219 26.84 7.39 2.53
C LYS A 219 26.17 7.99 1.29
N ASP A 220 25.62 7.20 0.36
CA ASP A 220 25.05 7.76 -0.87
C ASP A 220 23.52 7.92 -0.90
N MET A 221 22.79 7.53 0.15
CA MET A 221 21.34 7.83 0.24
C MET A 221 21.00 9.10 1.03
N GLN A 222 21.96 9.73 1.72
CA GLN A 222 21.72 10.93 2.55
C GLN A 222 22.12 12.26 1.87
N ARG A 223 22.43 12.28 0.57
CA ARG A 223 22.83 13.51 -0.16
C ARG A 223 21.80 14.09 -1.12
N LYS A 224 20.54 13.67 -1.10
CA LYS A 224 19.48 14.25 -1.94
C LYS A 224 18.34 14.98 -1.21
N VAL A 225 18.45 15.21 0.11
CA VAL A 225 17.42 15.95 0.88
C VAL A 225 17.93 17.28 1.47
N SER A 226 19.18 17.69 1.19
CA SER A 226 19.76 18.94 1.72
C SER A 226 20.05 20.01 0.66
N SER A 227 19.24 20.13 -0.41
CA SER A 227 19.40 21.22 -1.39
C SER A 227 18.11 21.96 -1.76
N SER A 228 17.14 22.07 -0.84
CA SER A 228 16.04 23.02 -0.99
C SER A 228 15.72 23.69 0.35
N GLY A 229 16.54 24.66 0.75
CA GLY A 229 16.26 25.45 1.95
C GLY A 229 17.38 26.34 2.43
N ALA A 230 17.66 27.44 1.73
CA ALA A 230 18.25 28.67 2.27
C ALA A 230 18.10 29.79 1.20
N THR A 231 17.01 30.56 1.23
CA THR A 231 16.97 31.95 1.73
C THR A 231 18.03 32.87 1.11
N ASP A 232 17.63 33.66 0.11
CA ASP A 232 18.33 34.90 -0.23
C ASP A 232 17.50 36.09 0.28
N LYS A 233 17.98 36.71 1.35
CA LYS A 233 17.58 38.02 1.84
C LYS A 233 18.85 38.88 1.86
N ARG A 234 18.89 39.90 0.99
CA ARG A 234 19.41 41.27 1.24
C ARG A 234 19.16 42.10 -0.03
N ASN A 235 18.14 42.95 -0.01
CA ASN A 235 18.23 44.40 0.20
C ASN A 235 18.97 45.16 -0.91
N HIS A 236 18.24 45.99 -1.66
CA HIS A 236 18.68 47.36 -1.91
C HIS A 236 17.51 48.29 -2.27
N ASP A 237 17.48 49.42 -1.57
CA ASP A 237 16.63 50.60 -1.74
C ASP A 237 16.76 51.25 -3.13
N GLY A 238 15.71 51.96 -3.57
CA GLY A 238 15.87 53.04 -4.54
C GLY A 238 14.63 53.43 -5.36
N LEU A 239 13.95 54.50 -4.89
CA LEU A 239 13.06 55.44 -5.59
C LEU A 239 11.67 54.98 -6.03
#